data_AF-A0A934WMI6-F1
#
_entry.id   AF-A0A934WMI6-F1
#
_cell.length_a   1.000
_cell.length_b   1.000
_cell.length_c   1.000
_cell.angle_alpha   90.00
_cell.angle_beta   90.00
_cell.angle_gamma   90.00
#
_symmetry.space_group_name_H-M   'P 1'
#
loop_
_entity.id
_entity.type
_entity.pdbx_description
1 polymer ?
#
loop_
_entity_poly.entity_id
_entity_poly.type
_entity_poly.pdbx_seq_one_letter_code
_entity_poly.pdbx_strand_id
1 'polypeptide(L)'
;MSRFPVLQASRIALAALLLATASAHAADDAVKHLAPGFTARPANSRLLVLPADMELYSMSAGGVNEPREDWTRAAERNFVAALAEERKRLGPQVTVMDAAQADDFADVITLHRAVADAIALHHNGGLMELATKGDRLEWSLGEAVKPLRERTGADYALFTWVRDSYASNERKAAMVALALLGAISFGGEQQGYASLVDLRTGQVVWFNQLDRMWGDLREPAPAAETLQALLKDFPGLQQGGTP
;
A
#
# COMPACT_ATOMS: atom_id res chain seq x y z
N MET A 1 -52.90 0.65 -44.08
CA MET A 1 -51.43 0.61 -43.88
C MET A 1 -51.04 1.94 -43.26
N SER A 2 -51.19 2.16 -41.95
CA SER A 2 -50.38 1.70 -40.81
C SER A 2 -49.31 2.73 -40.38
N ARG A 3 -49.74 3.58 -39.44
CA ARG A 3 -49.08 4.12 -38.23
C ARG A 3 -47.59 4.51 -38.28
N PHE A 4 -47.33 5.80 -38.09
CA PHE A 4 -46.13 6.31 -37.42
C PHE A 4 -46.33 6.29 -35.90
N PRO A 5 -45.35 5.82 -35.09
CA PRO A 5 -45.25 6.23 -33.70
C PRO A 5 -43.97 7.03 -33.44
N VAL A 6 -44.18 8.28 -33.03
CA VAL A 6 -43.26 9.07 -32.21
C VAL A 6 -43.21 8.43 -30.83
N LEU A 7 -42.05 7.97 -30.35
CA LEU A 7 -41.71 7.75 -28.92
C LEU A 7 -40.27 7.24 -28.79
N GLN A 8 -39.28 8.15 -28.81
CA GLN A 8 -37.89 7.84 -28.45
C GLN A 8 -37.24 8.90 -27.53
N ALA A 9 -38.04 9.71 -26.83
CA ALA A 9 -37.54 10.78 -25.97
C ALA A 9 -37.78 10.52 -24.48
N SER A 10 -37.39 9.34 -23.95
CA SER A 10 -37.50 9.10 -22.49
C SER A 10 -36.45 8.15 -21.88
N ARG A 11 -35.45 7.70 -22.63
CA ARG A 11 -34.43 6.76 -22.10
C ARG A 11 -33.02 7.33 -21.90
N ILE A 12 -32.76 8.55 -22.36
CA ILE A 12 -31.41 9.16 -22.30
C ILE A 12 -31.15 9.86 -20.96
N ALA A 13 -32.19 10.21 -20.18
CA ALA A 13 -32.02 10.95 -18.92
C ALA A 13 -31.55 10.08 -17.72
N LEU A 14 -31.67 8.75 -17.76
CA LEU A 14 -31.32 7.89 -16.62
C LEU A 14 -29.87 7.36 -16.66
N ALA A 15 -29.21 7.40 -17.82
CA ALA A 15 -27.81 6.98 -17.95
C ALA A 15 -26.80 8.05 -17.48
N ALA A 16 -27.18 9.33 -17.53
CA ALA A 16 -26.31 10.43 -17.10
C ALA A 16 -26.19 10.57 -15.57
N LEU A 17 -27.13 10.02 -14.79
CA LEU A 17 -27.11 10.11 -13.33
C LEU A 17 -26.26 9.01 -12.66
N LEU A 18 -25.96 7.91 -13.37
CA LEU A 18 -25.14 6.80 -12.87
C LEU A 18 -23.63 6.98 -13.12
N LEU A 19 -23.23 7.87 -14.03
CA LEU A 19 -21.80 8.19 -14.25
C LEU A 19 -21.25 9.30 -13.35
N ALA A 20 -22.12 10.07 -12.68
CA ALA A 20 -21.68 11.16 -11.79
C ALA A 20 -21.37 10.69 -10.36
N THR A 21 -21.85 9.52 -9.94
CA THR A 21 -21.67 9.01 -8.57
C THR A 21 -20.37 8.21 -8.36
N ALA A 22 -19.78 7.67 -9.43
CA ALA A 22 -18.51 6.94 -9.36
C ALA A 22 -17.31 7.88 -9.11
N SER A 23 -17.35 9.09 -9.66
CA SER A 23 -16.25 10.08 -9.53
C SER A 23 -16.14 10.67 -8.12
N ALA A 24 -17.24 10.74 -7.38
CA ALA A 24 -17.24 11.32 -6.02
C ALA A 24 -16.63 10.36 -4.98
N HIS A 25 -16.89 9.05 -5.09
CA HIS A 25 -16.35 8.06 -4.14
C HIS A 25 -14.83 7.87 -4.27
N ALA A 26 -14.30 7.90 -5.50
CA ALA A 26 -12.86 7.76 -5.72
C ALA A 26 -12.05 8.96 -5.18
N ALA A 27 -12.63 10.17 -5.20
CA ALA A 27 -11.99 11.36 -4.65
C ALA A 27 -11.96 11.34 -3.11
N ASP A 28 -13.01 10.83 -2.47
CA ASP A 28 -13.13 10.77 -1.00
C ASP A 28 -12.18 9.72 -0.39
N ASP A 29 -12.01 8.57 -1.06
CA ASP A 29 -11.06 7.54 -0.60
C ASP A 29 -9.60 7.97 -0.75
N ALA A 30 -9.25 8.69 -1.83
CA ALA A 30 -7.89 9.21 -2.03
C ALA A 30 -7.50 10.25 -0.98
N VAL A 31 -8.46 11.00 -0.42
CA VAL A 31 -8.23 11.99 0.64
C VAL A 31 -7.81 11.32 1.96
N LYS A 32 -8.31 10.11 2.25
CA LYS A 32 -7.98 9.38 3.50
C LYS A 32 -6.53 8.91 3.55
N HIS A 33 -5.90 8.78 2.39
CA HIS A 33 -4.50 8.37 2.28
C HIS A 33 -3.52 9.51 2.54
N LEU A 34 -3.97 10.78 2.61
CA LEU A 34 -3.10 11.95 2.68
C LEU A 34 -3.19 12.66 4.04
N ALA A 35 -2.07 13.21 4.50
CA ALA A 35 -2.07 14.09 5.65
C ALA A 35 -2.82 15.41 5.35
N PRO A 36 -3.52 15.99 6.34
CA PRO A 36 -4.18 17.28 6.16
C PRO A 36 -3.23 18.36 5.63
N GLY A 37 -3.63 19.01 4.53
CA GLY A 37 -2.85 20.07 3.88
C GLY A 37 -1.76 19.57 2.93
N PHE A 38 -1.54 18.26 2.81
CA PHE A 38 -0.63 17.68 1.83
C PHE A 38 -1.40 17.22 0.58
N THR A 39 -0.86 17.51 -0.60
CA THR A 39 -1.51 17.21 -1.90
C THR A 39 -0.57 16.56 -2.89
N ALA A 40 0.66 17.07 -3.00
CA ALA A 40 1.68 16.55 -3.89
C ALA A 40 3.08 16.91 -3.36
N ARG A 41 4.07 16.11 -3.76
CA ARG A 41 5.48 16.39 -3.46
C ARG A 41 6.01 17.52 -4.37
N PRO A 42 6.94 18.38 -3.92
CA PRO A 42 7.60 19.34 -4.79
C PRO A 42 8.24 18.69 -6.03
N ALA A 43 8.22 19.38 -7.17
CA ALA A 43 8.70 18.85 -8.46
C ALA A 43 10.15 18.35 -8.43
N ASN A 44 11.00 18.98 -7.62
CA ASN A 44 12.42 18.67 -7.45
C ASN A 44 12.72 17.89 -6.16
N SER A 45 11.71 17.33 -5.50
CA SER A 45 11.90 16.54 -4.28
C SER A 45 12.73 15.29 -4.52
N ARG A 46 13.57 14.95 -3.54
CA ARG A 46 14.38 13.74 -3.51
C ARG A 46 13.70 12.67 -2.66
N LEU A 47 13.46 11.51 -3.27
CA LEU A 47 12.86 10.36 -2.61
C LEU A 47 13.93 9.33 -2.24
N LEU A 48 13.98 8.97 -0.96
CA LEU A 48 14.65 7.77 -0.49
C LEU A 48 13.64 6.61 -0.48
N VAL A 49 13.99 5.46 -1.05
CA VAL A 49 13.24 4.23 -0.85
C VAL A 49 14.06 3.33 0.06
N LEU A 50 13.50 2.97 1.21
CA LEU A 50 14.11 1.99 2.10
C LEU A 50 13.86 0.56 1.59
N PRO A 51 14.70 -0.41 1.98
CA PRO A 51 14.40 -1.81 1.78
C PRO A 51 13.01 -2.14 2.32
N ALA A 52 12.23 -2.91 1.57
CA ALA A 52 10.94 -3.38 2.05
C ALA A 52 11.13 -4.40 3.19
N ASP A 53 10.40 -4.24 4.29
CA ASP A 53 10.34 -5.24 5.35
C ASP A 53 9.35 -6.33 4.94
N MET A 54 9.87 -7.45 4.42
CA MET A 54 9.07 -8.52 3.85
C MET A 54 9.35 -9.85 4.56
N GLU A 55 8.30 -10.62 4.84
CA GLU A 55 8.45 -12.00 5.31
C GLU A 55 7.29 -12.85 4.79
N LEU A 56 7.61 -14.01 4.22
CA LEU A 56 6.65 -14.93 3.65
C LEU A 56 6.56 -16.21 4.49
N TYR A 57 5.35 -16.76 4.61
CA TYR A 57 5.09 -17.93 5.45
C TYR A 57 4.41 -19.07 4.68
N SER A 58 4.70 -20.30 5.09
CA SER A 58 3.82 -21.43 4.80
C SER A 58 2.82 -21.59 5.94
N MET A 59 1.53 -21.68 5.60
CA MET A 59 0.47 -21.88 6.58
C MET A 59 0.13 -23.37 6.68
N SER A 60 0.32 -23.95 7.87
CA SER A 60 0.05 -25.36 8.15
C SER A 60 -1.45 -25.65 8.20
N ALA A 61 -1.82 -26.94 8.20
CA ALA A 61 -3.21 -27.36 8.37
C ALA A 61 -3.81 -26.89 9.71
N GLY A 62 -2.98 -26.74 10.74
CA GLY A 62 -3.37 -26.19 12.04
C GLY A 62 -3.49 -24.66 12.09
N GLY A 63 -3.22 -23.96 10.98
CA GLY A 63 -3.27 -22.49 10.93
C GLY A 63 -2.02 -21.79 11.48
N VAL A 64 -0.93 -22.52 11.67
CA VAL A 64 0.35 -21.94 12.11
C VAL A 64 1.11 -21.44 10.89
N ASN A 65 1.62 -20.20 10.97
CA ASN A 65 2.51 -19.62 9.96
C ASN A 65 3.96 -19.98 10.27
N GLU A 66 4.63 -20.62 9.32
CA GLU A 66 6.04 -21.02 9.40
C GLU A 66 6.86 -20.17 8.42
N PRO A 67 7.87 -19.39 8.88
CA PRO A 67 8.66 -18.54 8.01
C PRO A 67 9.38 -19.32 6.90
N ARG A 68 9.42 -18.74 5.69
CA ARG A 68 10.05 -19.33 4.50
C ARG A 68 11.05 -18.36 3.89
N GLU A 69 12.32 -18.56 4.22
CA GLU A 69 13.41 -17.70 3.77
C GLU A 69 13.63 -17.76 2.24
N ASP A 70 13.46 -18.94 1.64
CA ASP A 70 13.51 -19.14 0.19
C ASP A 70 12.43 -18.32 -0.53
N TRP A 71 11.23 -18.29 0.03
CA TRP A 71 10.10 -17.52 -0.50
C TRP A 71 10.29 -16.01 -0.27
N THR A 72 10.73 -15.63 0.93
CA THR A 72 11.00 -14.23 1.28
C THR A 72 12.02 -13.62 0.33
N ARG A 73 13.13 -14.31 0.06
CA ARG A 73 14.12 -13.85 -0.92
C ARG A 73 13.58 -13.75 -2.35
N ALA A 74 12.68 -14.65 -2.75
CA ALA A 74 12.06 -14.56 -4.07
C ALA A 74 11.15 -13.34 -4.17
N ALA A 75 10.35 -13.10 -3.14
CA ALA A 75 9.49 -11.94 -3.01
C ALA A 75 10.27 -10.62 -3.06
N GLU A 76 11.33 -10.49 -2.27
CA GLU A 76 12.20 -9.30 -2.27
C GLU A 76 12.76 -9.00 -3.66
N ARG A 77 13.27 -10.03 -4.36
CA ARG A 77 13.80 -9.85 -5.73
C ARG A 77 12.74 -9.36 -6.70
N ASN A 78 11.56 -9.98 -6.69
CA ASN A 78 10.46 -9.58 -7.56
C ASN A 78 9.95 -8.17 -7.21
N PHE A 79 9.88 -7.85 -5.93
CA PHE A 79 9.44 -6.54 -5.45
C PHE A 79 10.41 -5.43 -5.88
N VAL A 80 11.72 -5.65 -5.76
CA VAL A 80 12.74 -4.71 -6.25
C VAL A 80 12.66 -4.55 -7.77
N ALA A 81 12.44 -5.64 -8.52
CA ALA A 81 12.26 -5.58 -9.96
C ALA A 81 11.02 -4.74 -10.34
N ALA A 82 9.89 -4.96 -9.67
CA ALA A 82 8.67 -4.18 -9.88
C ALA A 82 8.88 -2.68 -9.52
N LEU A 83 9.63 -2.39 -8.45
CA LEU A 83 9.93 -1.02 -8.04
C LEU A 83 10.75 -0.27 -9.10
N ALA A 84 11.65 -0.97 -9.78
CA ALA A 84 12.42 -0.41 -10.88
C ALA A 84 11.52 -0.03 -12.08
N GLU A 85 10.46 -0.80 -12.35
CA GLU A 85 9.47 -0.52 -13.40
C GLU A 85 8.60 0.71 -13.04
N GLU A 86 8.29 0.90 -11.76
CA GLU A 86 7.51 2.03 -11.24
C GLU A 86 8.35 3.32 -11.06
N ARG A 87 9.63 3.34 -11.48
CA ARG A 87 10.54 4.49 -11.27
C ARG A 87 9.97 5.82 -11.75
N LYS A 88 9.21 5.82 -12.85
CA LYS A 88 8.55 7.04 -13.37
C LYS A 88 7.51 7.60 -12.40
N ARG A 89 6.75 6.73 -11.73
CA ARG A 89 5.76 7.11 -10.71
C ARG A 89 6.44 7.65 -9.45
N LEU A 90 7.57 7.07 -9.08
CA LEU A 90 8.35 7.50 -7.91
C LEU A 90 9.01 8.87 -8.09
N GLY A 91 9.43 9.20 -9.32
CA GLY A 91 9.95 10.51 -9.70
C GLY A 91 11.38 10.47 -10.26
N PRO A 92 11.94 11.63 -10.63
CA PRO A 92 13.25 11.69 -11.29
C PRO A 92 14.41 11.45 -10.33
N GLN A 93 14.27 11.87 -9.06
CA GLN A 93 15.33 11.84 -8.04
C GLN A 93 15.03 10.79 -6.98
N VAL A 94 15.27 9.52 -7.32
CA VAL A 94 15.04 8.37 -6.44
C VAL A 94 16.37 7.70 -6.10
N THR A 95 16.63 7.58 -4.80
CA THR A 95 17.72 6.78 -4.24
C THR A 95 17.13 5.58 -3.53
N VAL A 96 17.63 4.38 -3.83
CA VAL A 96 17.25 3.16 -3.09
C VAL A 96 18.37 2.86 -2.11
N MET A 97 18.01 2.69 -0.84
CA MET A 97 18.93 2.26 0.22
C MET A 97 18.99 0.74 0.22
N ASP A 98 20.18 0.17 0.36
CA ASP A 98 20.33 -1.27 0.55
C ASP A 98 20.14 -1.68 2.02
N ALA A 99 20.00 -2.99 2.26
CA ALA A 99 19.77 -3.52 3.61
C ALA A 99 20.92 -3.20 4.59
N ALA A 100 22.18 -3.27 4.13
CA ALA A 100 23.33 -3.00 4.98
C ALA A 100 23.42 -1.53 5.40
N GLN A 101 23.04 -0.61 4.51
CA GLN A 101 22.91 0.81 4.83
C GLN A 101 21.74 1.09 5.77
N ALA A 102 20.65 0.32 5.64
CA ALA A 102 19.46 0.47 6.49
C ALA A 102 19.72 0.06 7.94
N ASP A 103 20.67 -0.85 8.20
CA ASP A 103 21.08 -1.26 9.55
C ASP A 103 21.56 -0.08 10.40
N ASP A 104 22.23 0.92 9.79
CA ASP A 104 22.65 2.16 10.46
C ASP A 104 21.46 3.02 10.96
N PHE A 105 20.25 2.72 10.48
CA PHE A 105 19.00 3.44 10.78
C PHE A 105 17.94 2.55 11.43
N ALA A 106 18.33 1.41 12.00
CA ALA A 106 17.41 0.43 12.60
C ALA A 106 16.43 1.03 13.61
N ASP A 107 16.86 1.99 14.44
CA ASP A 107 15.99 2.67 15.40
C ASP A 107 14.87 3.46 14.72
N VAL A 108 15.18 4.17 13.63
CA VAL A 108 14.20 4.96 12.87
C VAL A 108 13.23 4.05 12.12
N ILE A 109 13.73 2.94 11.56
CA ILE A 109 12.92 1.93 10.89
C ILE A 109 11.98 1.25 11.89
N THR A 110 12.46 0.94 13.09
CA THR A 110 11.64 0.35 14.16
C THR A 110 10.57 1.34 14.65
N LEU A 111 10.94 2.61 14.82
CA LEU A 111 9.97 3.66 15.15
C LEU A 111 8.93 3.84 14.05
N HIS A 112 9.35 3.84 12.78
CA HIS A 112 8.45 3.87 11.64
C HIS A 112 7.44 2.74 11.73
N ARG A 113 7.90 1.50 11.94
CA ARG A 113 7.04 0.33 12.06
C ARG A 113 6.01 0.49 13.16
N ALA A 114 6.41 0.93 14.36
CA ALA A 114 5.47 1.16 15.46
C ALA A 114 4.40 2.21 15.13
N VAL A 115 4.78 3.30 14.45
CA VAL A 115 3.84 4.34 14.01
C VAL A 115 2.93 3.81 12.90
N ALA A 116 3.47 3.09 11.93
CA ALA A 116 2.74 2.52 10.80
C ALA A 116 1.73 1.46 11.23
N ASP A 117 2.10 0.59 12.17
CA ASP A 117 1.21 -0.40 12.76
C ASP A 117 0.05 0.29 13.53
N ALA A 118 0.34 1.39 14.24
CA ALA A 118 -0.70 2.19 14.88
C ALA A 118 -1.64 2.85 13.86
N ILE A 119 -1.13 3.34 12.73
CA ILE A 119 -1.96 3.86 11.64
C ILE A 119 -2.85 2.75 11.08
N ALA A 120 -2.27 1.60 10.71
CA ALA A 120 -3.00 0.47 10.14
C ALA A 120 -4.14 -0.03 11.06
N LEU A 121 -3.93 0.02 12.38
CA LEU A 121 -4.93 -0.39 13.36
C LEU A 121 -6.03 0.66 13.61
N HIS A 122 -5.68 1.94 13.60
CA HIS A 122 -6.54 3.00 14.14
C HIS A 122 -7.07 4.00 13.11
N HIS A 123 -6.57 4.00 11.87
CA HIS A 123 -6.83 5.06 10.87
C HIS A 123 -7.93 4.72 9.85
N ASN A 124 -8.25 3.44 9.66
CA ASN A 124 -9.23 2.99 8.64
C ASN A 124 -10.69 3.00 9.13
N GLY A 125 -10.96 3.69 10.24
CA GLY A 125 -12.28 3.76 10.88
C GLY A 125 -12.68 2.47 11.60
N GLY A 126 -13.87 2.49 12.19
CA GLY A 126 -14.46 1.34 12.89
C GLY A 126 -14.15 1.31 14.39
N LEU A 127 -14.28 0.13 15.02
CA LEU A 127 -14.28 0.01 16.49
C LEU A 127 -12.95 0.41 17.15
N MET A 128 -11.85 0.42 16.39
CA MET A 128 -10.52 0.74 16.89
C MET A 128 -10.09 2.19 16.60
N GLU A 129 -10.95 3.01 16.00
CA GLU A 129 -10.62 4.40 15.67
C GLU A 129 -10.36 5.24 16.93
N LEU A 130 -9.30 6.05 16.89
CA LEU A 130 -8.98 6.95 18.00
C LEU A 130 -9.88 8.19 17.96
N ALA A 131 -10.78 8.31 18.95
CA ALA A 131 -11.78 9.37 19.02
C ALA A 131 -11.23 10.81 18.91
N THR A 132 -9.97 11.04 19.30
CA THR A 132 -9.32 12.36 19.23
C THR A 132 -8.60 12.62 17.91
N LYS A 133 -8.35 11.61 17.08
CA LYS A 133 -7.69 11.72 15.77
C LYS A 133 -8.65 11.61 14.59
N GLY A 134 -9.73 10.84 14.76
CA GLY A 134 -10.65 10.55 13.67
C GLY A 134 -9.96 9.80 12.52
N ASP A 135 -10.38 10.09 11.29
CA ASP A 135 -9.85 9.58 10.03
C ASP A 135 -8.73 10.46 9.41
N ARG A 136 -8.16 11.40 10.18
CA ARG A 136 -7.16 12.35 9.69
C ARG A 136 -5.74 11.82 9.88
N LEU A 137 -4.96 11.76 8.79
CA LEU A 137 -3.61 11.20 8.82
C LEU A 137 -2.62 12.20 9.45
N GLU A 138 -2.73 12.41 10.76
CA GLU A 138 -1.93 13.35 11.55
C GLU A 138 -0.88 12.62 12.38
N TRP A 139 -0.06 11.78 11.75
CA TRP A 139 0.93 10.94 12.42
C TRP A 139 2.35 11.42 12.11
N SER A 140 3.28 11.25 13.05
CA SER A 140 4.66 11.71 12.88
C SER A 140 5.65 10.84 13.65
N LEU A 141 6.82 10.65 13.04
CA LEU A 141 8.01 10.07 13.66
C LEU A 141 8.83 11.15 14.40
N GLY A 142 8.43 12.42 14.29
CA GLY A 142 9.10 13.56 14.91
C GLY A 142 10.53 13.74 14.38
N GLU A 143 11.42 14.19 15.26
CA GLU A 143 12.80 14.51 14.88
C GLU A 143 13.69 13.30 14.62
N ALA A 144 13.21 12.09 14.93
CA ALA A 144 13.97 10.85 14.77
C ALA A 144 14.41 10.58 13.32
N VAL A 145 13.74 11.19 12.32
CA VAL A 145 14.07 11.03 10.91
C VAL A 145 15.23 11.92 10.43
N LYS A 146 15.69 12.88 11.25
CA LYS A 146 16.76 13.82 10.88
C LYS A 146 18.04 13.11 10.38
N PRO A 147 18.54 12.03 11.02
CA PRO A 147 19.75 11.34 10.54
C PRO A 147 19.61 10.78 9.13
N LEU A 148 18.44 10.25 8.74
CA LEU A 148 18.19 9.78 7.38
C LEU A 148 18.33 10.94 6.38
N ARG A 149 17.73 12.10 6.68
CA ARG A 149 17.84 13.30 5.86
C ARG A 149 19.28 13.79 5.75
N GLU A 150 19.99 13.86 6.86
CA GLU A 150 21.36 14.37 6.92
C GLU A 150 22.32 13.48 6.12
N ARG A 151 22.15 12.16 6.20
CA ARG A 151 23.00 11.21 5.47
C ARG A 151 22.70 11.18 3.96
N THR A 152 21.42 11.15 3.60
CA THR A 152 21.00 10.88 2.21
C THR A 152 20.68 12.14 1.42
N GLY A 153 20.42 13.24 2.12
CA GLY A 153 19.85 14.45 1.56
C GLY A 153 18.39 14.32 1.15
N ALA A 154 17.72 13.18 1.29
CA ALA A 154 16.36 13.04 0.79
C ALA A 154 15.35 13.97 1.49
N ASP A 155 14.33 14.39 0.76
CA ASP A 155 13.23 15.21 1.29
C ASP A 155 12.11 14.31 1.83
N TYR A 156 11.91 13.15 1.20
CA TYR A 156 10.94 12.14 1.62
C TYR A 156 11.55 10.75 1.70
N ALA A 157 11.01 9.89 2.56
CA ALA A 157 11.29 8.46 2.61
C ALA A 157 10.04 7.63 2.35
N LEU A 158 10.16 6.64 1.47
CA LEU A 158 9.16 5.60 1.24
C LEU A 158 9.56 4.34 2.02
N PHE A 159 8.67 3.93 2.91
CA PHE A 159 8.74 2.68 3.64
C PHE A 159 7.70 1.70 3.11
N THR A 160 8.02 0.41 3.15
CA THR A 160 7.09 -0.65 2.76
C THR A 160 7.24 -1.83 3.70
N TRP A 161 6.11 -2.39 4.12
CA TRP A 161 6.05 -3.59 4.93
C TRP A 161 5.06 -4.56 4.31
N VAL A 162 5.41 -5.84 4.22
CA VAL A 162 4.53 -6.88 3.69
C VAL A 162 4.72 -8.18 4.46
N ARG A 163 3.61 -8.84 4.78
CA ARG A 163 3.56 -10.24 5.23
C ARG A 163 2.60 -10.99 4.34
N ASP A 164 3.02 -12.15 3.87
CA ASP A 164 2.22 -12.96 2.96
C ASP A 164 2.34 -14.43 3.31
N SER A 165 1.25 -15.19 3.16
CA SER A 165 1.17 -16.57 3.60
C SER A 165 0.46 -17.44 2.57
N TYR A 166 0.95 -18.67 2.42
CA TYR A 166 0.38 -19.63 1.47
C TYR A 166 0.18 -21.00 2.10
N ALA A 167 -0.94 -21.62 1.78
CA ALA A 167 -1.30 -22.94 2.27
C ALA A 167 -0.24 -23.98 1.88
N SER A 168 0.25 -24.67 2.90
CA SER A 168 0.98 -25.93 2.76
C SER A 168 0.15 -26.98 2.00
N ASN A 169 0.81 -28.04 1.53
CA ASN A 169 0.11 -29.13 0.84
C ASN A 169 -0.90 -29.83 1.76
N GLU A 170 -0.54 -29.98 3.03
CA GLU A 170 -1.35 -30.54 4.09
C GLU A 170 -2.58 -29.67 4.35
N ARG A 171 -2.41 -28.34 4.41
CA ARG A 171 -3.53 -27.40 4.54
C ARG A 171 -4.46 -27.48 3.33
N LYS A 172 -3.92 -27.52 2.10
CA LYS A 172 -4.75 -27.66 0.88
C LYS A 172 -5.59 -28.93 0.92
N ALA A 173 -5.02 -30.06 1.35
CA ALA A 173 -5.76 -31.31 1.50
C ALA A 173 -6.86 -31.20 2.58
N ALA A 174 -6.55 -30.58 3.73
CA ALA A 174 -7.52 -30.32 4.79
C ALA A 174 -8.66 -29.40 4.33
N MET A 175 -8.36 -28.36 3.55
CA MET A 175 -9.35 -27.46 2.97
C MET A 175 -10.33 -28.21 2.05
N VAL A 176 -9.83 -29.13 1.21
CA VAL A 176 -10.68 -29.97 0.36
C VAL A 176 -11.59 -30.85 1.22
N ALA A 177 -11.06 -31.50 2.25
CA ALA A 177 -11.87 -32.32 3.17
C ALA A 177 -12.96 -31.50 3.88
N LEU A 178 -12.62 -30.31 4.39
CA LEU A 178 -13.57 -29.39 5.03
C LEU A 178 -14.64 -28.87 4.04
N ALA A 179 -14.27 -28.61 2.79
CA ALA A 179 -15.21 -28.19 1.77
C ALA A 179 -16.27 -29.27 1.46
N LEU A 180 -15.88 -30.56 1.48
CA LEU A 180 -16.83 -31.67 1.36
C LEU A 180 -17.82 -31.74 2.54
N LEU A 181 -17.47 -31.14 3.67
CA LEU A 181 -18.32 -31.00 4.86
C LEU A 181 -19.08 -29.66 4.90
N GLY A 182 -18.98 -28.83 3.86
CA GLY A 182 -19.66 -27.54 3.75
C GLY A 182 -18.97 -26.37 4.46
N ALA A 183 -17.72 -26.54 4.91
CA ALA A 183 -16.94 -25.48 5.55
C ALA A 183 -16.07 -24.71 4.55
N ILE A 184 -15.97 -23.39 4.75
CA ILE A 184 -15.09 -22.51 3.96
C ILE A 184 -13.80 -22.26 4.76
N SER A 185 -12.66 -22.39 4.10
CA SER A 185 -11.34 -22.10 4.67
C SER A 185 -10.50 -21.34 3.65
N PHE A 186 -9.69 -20.38 4.13
CA PHE A 186 -8.84 -19.55 3.28
C PHE A 186 -7.42 -20.14 3.16
N GLY A 187 -6.86 -20.00 1.96
CA GLY A 187 -5.57 -20.57 1.59
C GLY A 187 -4.36 -19.72 1.99
N GLY A 188 -4.56 -18.50 2.47
CA GLY A 188 -3.50 -17.56 2.75
C GLY A 188 -4.05 -16.15 2.87
N GLU A 189 -3.23 -15.27 3.42
CA GLU A 189 -3.50 -13.84 3.55
C GLU A 189 -2.23 -13.05 3.21
N GLN A 190 -2.44 -11.92 2.56
CA GLN A 190 -1.42 -10.93 2.26
C GLN A 190 -1.83 -9.61 2.92
N GLN A 191 -0.98 -9.15 3.83
CA GLN A 191 -1.13 -7.89 4.54
C GLN A 191 0.09 -7.02 4.25
N GLY A 192 -0.11 -5.73 4.09
CA GLY A 192 0.98 -4.81 3.83
C GLY A 192 0.58 -3.36 3.95
N TYR A 193 1.58 -2.49 3.98
CA TYR A 193 1.36 -1.05 3.84
C TYR A 193 2.57 -0.39 3.19
N ALA A 194 2.31 0.78 2.60
CA ALA A 194 3.33 1.70 2.14
C ALA A 194 3.07 3.08 2.75
N SER A 195 4.16 3.77 3.11
CA SER A 195 4.11 5.05 3.82
C SER A 195 5.16 6.00 3.28
N LEU A 196 4.74 7.25 3.05
CA LEU A 196 5.62 8.35 2.67
C LEU A 196 5.79 9.28 3.87
N VAL A 197 7.04 9.51 4.28
CA VAL A 197 7.40 10.37 5.41
C VAL A 197 8.15 11.60 4.90
N ASP A 198 7.74 12.79 5.31
CA ASP A 198 8.51 14.03 5.13
C ASP A 198 9.70 14.02 6.10
N LEU A 199 10.92 13.97 5.57
CA LEU A 199 12.14 13.84 6.37
C LEU A 199 12.58 15.16 7.03
N ARG A 200 11.90 16.28 6.76
CA ARG A 200 12.13 17.56 7.45
C ARG A 200 11.32 17.64 8.74
N THR A 201 10.10 17.10 8.75
CA THR A 201 9.15 17.23 9.86
C THR A 201 8.88 15.93 10.60
N GLY A 202 9.18 14.78 9.99
CA GLY A 202 8.81 13.45 10.47
C GLY A 202 7.36 13.07 10.18
N GLN A 203 6.57 13.95 9.57
CA GLN A 203 5.15 13.71 9.29
C GLN A 203 4.97 12.57 8.29
N VAL A 204 4.07 11.63 8.59
CA VAL A 204 3.56 10.66 7.62
C VAL A 204 2.58 11.43 6.72
N VAL A 205 3.01 11.76 5.50
CA VAL A 205 2.23 12.59 4.58
C VAL A 205 1.34 11.79 3.65
N TRP A 206 1.64 10.49 3.50
CA TRP A 206 0.79 9.54 2.80
C TRP A 206 0.92 8.13 3.38
N PHE A 207 -0.19 7.40 3.42
CA PHE A 207 -0.26 6.03 3.88
C PHE A 207 -1.30 5.25 3.07
N ASN A 208 -0.94 4.04 2.66
CA ASN A 208 -1.86 3.12 1.99
C ASN A 208 -1.65 1.70 2.51
N GLN A 209 -2.75 0.99 2.73
CA GLN A 209 -2.76 -0.36 3.28
C GLN A 209 -3.28 -1.36 2.25
N LEU A 210 -2.79 -2.58 2.35
CA LEU A 210 -3.21 -3.74 1.59
C LEU A 210 -3.60 -4.85 2.57
N ASP A 211 -4.81 -5.38 2.42
CA ASP A 211 -5.26 -6.58 3.12
C ASP A 211 -6.14 -7.38 2.16
N ARG A 212 -5.70 -8.60 1.84
CA ARG A 212 -6.38 -9.47 0.87
C ARG A 212 -6.00 -10.93 1.05
N MET A 213 -6.78 -11.80 0.41
CA MET A 213 -6.61 -13.27 0.48
C MET A 213 -5.97 -13.87 -0.79
N TRP A 214 -5.36 -13.04 -1.63
CA TRP A 214 -4.76 -13.45 -2.91
C TRP A 214 -3.49 -12.67 -3.23
N GLY A 215 -2.80 -13.13 -4.28
CA GLY A 215 -1.46 -12.66 -4.66
C GLY A 215 -0.46 -13.78 -4.50
N ASP A 216 0.73 -13.60 -5.07
CA ASP A 216 1.88 -14.46 -4.81
C ASP A 216 3.17 -13.69 -5.11
N LEU A 217 3.79 -13.11 -4.08
CA LEU A 217 4.99 -12.28 -4.25
C LEU A 217 6.18 -13.08 -4.79
N ARG A 218 6.14 -14.42 -4.70
CA ARG A 218 7.17 -15.30 -5.26
C ARG A 218 7.15 -15.29 -6.79
N GLU A 219 6.06 -14.83 -7.39
CA GLU A 219 5.87 -14.72 -8.82
C GLU A 219 5.99 -13.25 -9.30
N PRO A 220 6.65 -12.97 -10.44
CA PRO A 220 6.90 -11.59 -10.88
C PRO A 220 5.64 -10.75 -11.12
N ALA A 221 4.64 -11.29 -11.84
CA ALA A 221 3.45 -10.53 -12.19
C ALA A 221 2.56 -10.18 -10.97
N PRO A 222 2.26 -11.13 -10.06
CA PRO A 222 1.54 -10.78 -8.82
C PRO A 222 2.35 -9.88 -7.88
N ALA A 223 3.70 -9.94 -7.90
CA ALA A 223 4.53 -8.98 -7.17
C ALA A 223 4.38 -7.54 -7.70
N ALA A 224 4.37 -7.37 -9.02
CA ALA A 224 4.10 -6.08 -9.65
C ALA A 224 2.70 -5.57 -9.32
N GLU A 225 1.67 -6.43 -9.36
CA GLU A 225 0.30 -6.09 -8.93
C GLU A 225 0.28 -5.64 -7.46
N THR A 226 0.98 -6.37 -6.58
CA THR A 226 1.08 -6.03 -5.16
C THR A 226 1.70 -4.65 -4.95
N LEU A 227 2.81 -4.36 -5.64
CA LEU A 227 3.43 -3.04 -5.58
C LEU A 227 2.50 -1.94 -6.10
N GLN A 228 1.80 -2.17 -7.21
CA GLN A 228 0.86 -1.20 -7.77
C GLN A 228 -0.30 -0.90 -6.81
N ALA A 229 -0.80 -1.94 -6.13
CA ALA A 229 -1.82 -1.80 -5.10
C ALA A 229 -1.29 -1.03 -3.89
N LEU A 230 -0.08 -1.34 -3.41
CA LEU A 230 0.58 -0.61 -2.32
C LEU A 230 0.85 0.86 -2.67
N LEU A 231 1.22 1.15 -3.92
CA LEU A 231 1.47 2.51 -4.39
C LEU A 231 0.19 3.23 -4.85
N LYS A 232 -1.00 2.64 -4.75
CA LYS A 232 -2.26 3.28 -5.18
C LYS A 232 -2.40 4.68 -4.56
N ASP A 233 -2.68 5.67 -5.41
CA ASP A 233 -2.77 7.08 -5.03
C ASP A 233 -1.47 7.67 -4.43
N PHE A 234 -0.32 7.05 -4.71
CA PHE A 234 0.99 7.56 -4.29
C PHE A 234 1.20 9.01 -4.76
N PRO A 235 1.67 9.91 -3.86
CA PRO A 235 1.73 11.33 -4.16
C PRO A 235 2.59 11.65 -5.38
N GLY A 236 1.94 12.23 -6.38
CA GLY A 236 2.59 12.76 -7.57
C GLY A 236 3.50 13.96 -7.24
N LEU A 237 4.16 14.45 -8.28
CA LEU A 237 4.93 15.68 -8.22
C LEU A 237 4.01 16.86 -8.56
N GLN A 238 4.18 17.98 -7.87
CA GLN A 238 3.59 19.25 -8.25
C GLN A 238 3.99 19.53 -9.70
N GLN A 239 3.00 19.76 -10.56
CA GLN A 239 3.30 20.23 -11.90
C GLN A 239 3.90 21.62 -11.76
N GLY A 240 5.15 21.79 -12.22
CA GLY A 240 5.79 23.10 -12.18
C GLY A 240 4.88 24.09 -12.88
N GLY A 241 4.35 25.07 -12.13
CA GLY A 241 3.64 26.18 -12.73
C GLY A 241 4.60 26.84 -13.70
N THR A 242 4.23 26.88 -14.98
CA THR A 242 4.82 27.88 -15.87
C THR A 242 4.50 29.24 -15.24
N PRO A 243 5.51 30.08 -14.94
CA PRO A 243 5.27 31.44 -14.46
C PRO A 243 4.41 32.25 -15.45
#